data_AF-A0A661YPL8-F1
#
_entry.id   AF-A0A661YPL8-F1
#
_cell.length_a   1.000
_cell.length_b   1.000
_cell.length_c   1.000
_cell.angle_alpha   90.00
_cell.angle_beta   90.00
_cell.angle_gamma   90.00
#
_symmetry.space_group_name_H-M   'P 1'
#
loop_
_entity.id
_entity.type
_entity.pdbx_description
1 polymer ?
#
loop_
_entity_poly.entity_id
_entity_poly.type
_entity_poly.pdbx_seq_one_letter_code
_entity_poly.pdbx_strand_id
1 'polypeptide(L)'
;MSKTLRYKMMDHRLTGILAGLLLLAILAGCSAKRHIIKSPLKEAKSTYLLEQLAENELQFDWFSAKFSIDYIYDKKLTEFRGQIRIQKDSIIWLSFSPALGIEMARLK
;
A
#
# COMPACT_ATOMS: atom_id res chain seq x y z
N MET A 1 24.42 57.08 -21.69
CA MET A 1 24.69 56.09 -20.61
C MET A 1 23.54 56.07 -19.59
N SER A 2 22.31 55.66 -19.96
CA SER A 2 21.16 55.68 -19.03
C SER A 2 20.13 54.56 -19.28
N LYS A 3 20.04 54.07 -20.53
CA LYS A 3 19.11 52.98 -20.89
C LYS A 3 19.53 51.60 -20.35
N THR A 4 20.83 51.33 -20.19
CA THR A 4 21.36 50.05 -19.68
C THR A 4 21.05 49.81 -18.19
N LEU A 5 21.04 50.87 -17.37
CA LEU A 5 20.68 50.80 -15.96
C LEU A 5 19.18 50.55 -15.75
N ARG A 6 18.32 51.14 -16.58
CA ARG A 6 16.87 50.87 -16.55
C ARG A 6 16.53 49.46 -17.02
N TYR A 7 17.21 48.94 -18.05
CA TYR A 7 17.03 47.56 -18.52
C TYR A 7 17.47 46.55 -17.45
N LYS A 8 18.68 46.71 -16.87
CA LYS A 8 19.19 45.85 -15.81
C LYS A 8 18.32 45.89 -14.54
N MET A 9 17.79 47.06 -14.18
CA MET A 9 16.87 47.21 -13.06
C MET A 9 15.51 46.56 -13.33
N MET A 10 15.00 46.61 -14.57
CA MET A 10 13.75 45.96 -14.98
C MET A 10 13.91 44.44 -15.09
N ASP A 11 15.07 43.95 -15.52
CA ASP A 11 15.44 42.53 -15.54
C ASP A 11 15.53 41.94 -14.13
N HIS A 12 16.10 42.67 -13.15
CA HIS A 12 16.14 42.23 -11.74
C HIS A 12 14.75 42.20 -11.09
N ARG A 13 13.84 43.09 -11.50
CA ARG A 13 12.44 43.08 -11.07
C ARG A 13 11.68 41.92 -11.71
N LEU A 14 11.93 41.66 -13.00
CA LEU A 14 11.32 40.57 -13.76
C LEU A 14 11.80 39.19 -13.29
N THR A 15 13.11 39.03 -13.04
CA THR A 15 13.67 37.81 -12.41
C THR A 15 13.17 37.63 -10.99
N GLY A 16 12.98 38.71 -10.21
CA GLY A 16 12.34 38.64 -8.90
C GLY A 16 10.89 38.14 -8.96
N ILE A 17 10.11 38.60 -9.94
CA ILE A 17 8.73 38.14 -10.17
C ILE A 17 8.71 36.68 -10.62
N LEU A 18 9.56 36.29 -11.57
CA LEU A 18 9.70 34.91 -12.05
C LEU A 18 10.14 33.96 -10.93
N ALA A 19 11.11 34.35 -10.11
CA ALA A 19 11.56 33.58 -8.95
C ALA A 19 10.45 33.45 -7.90
N GLY A 20 9.68 34.52 -7.66
CA GLY A 20 8.52 34.49 -6.77
C GLY A 20 7.43 33.53 -7.25
N LEU A 21 7.11 33.56 -8.54
CA LEU A 21 6.15 32.64 -9.18
C LEU A 21 6.63 31.18 -9.11
N LEU A 22 7.91 30.93 -9.35
CA LEU A 22 8.50 29.59 -9.25
C LEU A 22 8.46 29.08 -7.80
N LEU A 23 8.75 29.92 -6.82
CA LEU A 23 8.65 29.57 -5.40
C LEU A 23 7.21 29.22 -4.99
N LEU A 24 6.24 30.00 -5.46
CA LEU A 24 4.81 29.74 -5.27
C LEU A 24 4.36 28.40 -5.88
N ALA A 25 4.87 28.06 -7.06
CA ALA A 25 4.56 26.79 -7.72
C ALA A 25 5.11 25.57 -6.96
N ILE A 26 6.30 25.68 -6.36
CA ILE A 26 6.90 24.61 -5.56
C ILE A 26 6.11 24.38 -4.26
N LEU A 27 5.58 25.45 -3.66
CA LEU A 27 4.77 25.36 -2.43
C LEU A 27 3.38 24.72 -2.66
N ALA A 28 2.84 24.76 -3.88
CA ALA A 28 1.54 24.17 -4.21
C ALA A 28 1.56 22.63 -4.36
N GLY A 29 2.75 22.00 -4.37
CA GLY A 29 2.91 20.55 -4.59
C GLY A 29 2.72 19.66 -3.35
N CYS A 30 2.38 20.21 -2.19
CA CYS A 30 2.19 19.41 -0.98
C CYS A 30 0.91 18.54 -1.12
N SER A 31 1.12 17.26 -1.42
CA SER A 31 0.08 16.26 -1.63
C SER A 31 -0.85 16.16 -0.42
N ALA A 32 -2.12 16.52 -0.61
CA ALA A 32 -3.16 16.27 0.37
C ALA A 32 -3.25 14.75 0.59
N LYS A 33 -2.92 14.29 1.80
CA LYS A 33 -3.13 12.89 2.20
C LYS A 33 -4.60 12.56 1.97
N ARG A 34 -4.88 11.59 1.09
CA ARG A 34 -6.24 11.13 0.79
C ARG A 34 -6.93 10.85 2.12
N HIS A 35 -7.94 11.64 2.45
CA HIS A 35 -8.76 11.38 3.63
C HIS A 35 -9.37 10.00 3.40
N ILE A 36 -8.93 8.98 4.16
CA ILE A 36 -9.65 7.72 4.22
C ILE A 36 -10.97 8.11 4.89
N ILE A 37 -12.00 8.31 4.07
CA ILE A 37 -13.36 8.53 4.55
C ILE A 37 -13.72 7.24 5.29
N LYS A 38 -13.47 7.24 6.60
CA LYS A 38 -14.07 6.31 7.56
C LYS A 38 -15.52 6.76 7.77
N SER A 39 -16.29 6.86 6.70
CA SER A 39 -17.74 6.86 6.85
C SER A 39 -18.10 5.68 7.75
N PRO A 40 -18.99 5.86 8.74
CA PRO A 40 -19.41 4.73 9.56
C PRO A 40 -19.82 3.60 8.60
N LEU A 41 -19.18 2.45 8.74
CA LEU A 41 -19.50 1.29 7.93
C LEU A 41 -20.99 1.05 8.11
N LYS A 42 -21.77 1.14 7.03
CA LYS A 42 -23.17 0.75 7.09
C LYS A 42 -23.18 -0.70 7.52
N GLU A 43 -23.88 -1.00 8.61
CA GLU A 43 -24.09 -2.35 9.07
C GLU A 43 -24.87 -3.09 8.00
N ALA A 44 -24.15 -3.78 7.11
CA ALA A 44 -24.75 -4.70 6.18
C ALA A 44 -25.14 -5.97 6.95
N LYS A 45 -26.29 -6.54 6.61
CA LYS A 45 -26.66 -7.87 7.12
C LYS A 45 -25.55 -8.85 6.75
N SER A 46 -25.26 -9.80 7.64
CA SER A 46 -24.28 -10.86 7.39
C SER A 46 -24.56 -11.59 6.07
N THR A 47 -25.83 -11.78 5.71
CA THR A 47 -26.25 -12.38 4.43
C THR A 47 -25.71 -11.63 3.23
N TYR A 48 -25.84 -10.29 3.21
CA TYR A 48 -25.31 -9.45 2.14
C TYR A 48 -23.79 -9.54 2.05
N LEU A 49 -23.08 -9.54 3.19
CA LEU A 49 -21.62 -9.66 3.19
C LEU A 49 -21.15 -11.03 2.65
N LEU A 50 -21.87 -12.10 2.98
CA LEU A 50 -21.58 -13.45 2.48
C LEU A 50 -21.88 -13.56 0.97
N GLU A 51 -22.98 -12.99 0.49
CA GLU A 51 -23.29 -12.90 -0.94
C GLU A 51 -22.18 -12.15 -1.69
N GLN A 52 -21.77 -10.99 -1.19
CA GLN A 52 -20.68 -10.22 -1.81
C GLN A 52 -19.34 -10.96 -1.77
N LEU A 53 -19.04 -11.71 -0.71
CA LEU A 53 -17.86 -12.57 -0.63
C LEU A 53 -17.90 -13.69 -1.67
N ALA A 54 -19.05 -14.33 -1.86
CA ALA A 54 -19.23 -15.39 -2.85
C ALA A 54 -19.15 -14.85 -4.28
N GLU A 55 -19.80 -13.72 -4.56
CA GLU A 55 -19.75 -13.06 -5.87
C GLU A 55 -18.34 -12.61 -6.26
N ASN A 56 -17.53 -12.21 -5.28
CA ASN A 56 -16.17 -11.71 -5.48
C ASN A 56 -15.09 -12.72 -5.04
N GLU A 57 -15.45 -13.99 -4.93
CA GLU A 57 -14.49 -15.02 -4.53
C GLU A 57 -13.34 -15.12 -5.55
N LEU A 58 -12.16 -15.49 -5.07
CA LEU A 58 -11.02 -15.71 -5.94
C LEU A 58 -11.26 -16.98 -6.78
N GLN A 59 -11.41 -16.82 -8.09
CA GLN A 59 -11.46 -17.95 -9.02
C GLN A 59 -10.05 -18.40 -9.41
N PHE A 60 -9.69 -19.65 -9.12
CA PHE A 60 -8.39 -20.23 -9.46
C PHE A 60 -8.49 -21.75 -9.65
N ASP A 61 -7.69 -22.31 -10.55
CA ASP A 61 -7.40 -23.76 -10.57
C ASP A 61 -6.16 -24.09 -9.75
N TRP A 62 -5.15 -23.21 -9.84
CA TRP A 62 -3.92 -23.26 -9.06
C TRP A 62 -3.66 -21.90 -8.42
N PHE A 63 -3.36 -21.90 -7.13
CA PHE A 63 -3.05 -20.70 -6.36
C PHE A 63 -1.71 -20.88 -5.65
N SER A 64 -0.91 -19.82 -5.57
CA SER A 64 0.33 -19.81 -4.79
C SER A 64 0.57 -18.43 -4.20
N ALA A 65 0.80 -18.36 -2.89
CA ALA A 65 1.08 -17.10 -2.19
C ALA A 65 2.11 -17.31 -1.08
N LYS A 66 2.86 -16.24 -0.76
CA LYS A 66 3.66 -16.17 0.47
C LYS A 66 2.82 -15.52 1.56
N PHE A 67 2.94 -16.01 2.79
CA PHE A 67 2.22 -15.47 3.94
C PHE A 67 3.16 -15.25 5.13
N SER A 68 2.73 -14.37 6.03
CA SER A 68 3.33 -14.15 7.36
C SER A 68 2.21 -14.27 8.40
N ILE A 69 2.47 -14.96 9.51
CA ILE A 69 1.51 -15.21 10.58
C ILE A 69 2.12 -14.72 11.88
N ASP A 70 1.36 -13.88 12.59
CA ASP A 70 1.66 -13.44 13.95
C ASP A 70 0.76 -14.22 14.91
N TYR A 71 1.31 -15.20 15.62
CA TYR A 71 0.59 -16.03 16.57
C TYR A 71 0.83 -15.54 18.00
N ILE A 72 -0.24 -15.16 18.69
CA ILE A 72 -0.18 -14.67 20.07
C ILE A 72 -0.87 -15.67 20.99
N TYR A 73 -0.09 -16.31 21.87
CA TYR A 73 -0.59 -17.19 22.92
C TYR A 73 0.12 -16.88 24.24
N ASP A 74 -0.64 -16.75 25.32
CA ASP A 74 -0.10 -16.41 26.65
C ASP A 74 0.85 -15.19 26.63
N LYS A 75 0.44 -14.12 25.94
CA LYS A 75 1.23 -12.88 25.71
C LYS A 75 2.56 -13.08 24.99
N LYS A 76 2.85 -14.27 24.47
CA LYS A 76 4.03 -14.54 23.63
C LYS A 76 3.65 -14.43 22.17
N LEU A 77 4.36 -13.55 21.45
CA LEU A 77 4.29 -13.43 20.01
C LEU A 77 5.25 -14.44 19.38
N THR A 78 4.73 -15.24 18.46
CA THR A 78 5.52 -16.12 17.58
C THR A 78 5.21 -15.80 16.13
N GLU A 79 6.23 -15.39 15.39
CA GLU A 79 6.11 -15.03 13.99
C GLU A 79 6.53 -16.20 13.10
N PHE A 80 5.70 -16.53 12.11
CA PHE A 80 5.99 -17.55 11.11
C PHE A 80 5.86 -16.96 9.72
N ARG A 81 6.72 -17.37 8.79
CA ARG A 81 6.56 -17.07 7.37
C ARG A 81 6.41 -18.36 6.60
N GLY A 82 5.74 -18.31 5.48
CA GLY A 82 5.52 -19.50 4.69
C GLY A 82 5.04 -19.22 3.28
N GLN A 83 4.78 -20.32 2.59
CA GLN A 83 4.15 -20.36 1.28
C GLN A 83 2.97 -21.32 1.34
N ILE A 84 1.87 -20.91 0.75
CA ILE A 84 0.72 -21.75 0.45
C ILE A 84 0.68 -22.00 -1.06
N ARG A 85 0.37 -23.24 -1.45
CA ARG A 85 0.00 -23.60 -2.83
C ARG A 85 -1.28 -24.43 -2.78
N ILE A 86 -2.23 -24.15 -3.65
CA ILE A 86 -3.51 -24.85 -3.70
C ILE A 86 -3.76 -25.31 -5.13
N GLN A 87 -4.19 -26.55 -5.30
CA GLN A 87 -4.94 -26.99 -6.47
C GLN A 87 -6.41 -27.10 -6.06
N LYS A 88 -7.29 -26.36 -6.75
CA LYS A 88 -8.72 -26.33 -6.43
C LYS A 88 -9.30 -27.73 -6.40
N ASP A 89 -10.12 -27.99 -5.38
CA ASP A 89 -10.82 -29.26 -5.13
C ASP A 89 -9.91 -30.52 -5.04
N SER A 90 -8.61 -30.33 -4.78
CA SER A 90 -7.63 -31.43 -4.78
C SER A 90 -6.72 -31.39 -3.56
N ILE A 91 -5.87 -30.36 -3.43
CA ILE A 91 -4.81 -30.36 -2.42
C ILE A 91 -4.37 -28.96 -2.03
N ILE A 92 -4.04 -28.80 -0.75
CA ILE A 92 -3.44 -27.61 -0.17
C ILE A 92 -2.06 -27.99 0.37
N TRP A 93 -1.01 -27.37 -0.17
CA TRP A 93 0.34 -27.47 0.36
C TRP A 93 0.70 -26.23 1.16
N LEU A 94 1.19 -26.46 2.38
CA LEU A 94 1.74 -25.42 3.24
C LEU A 94 3.20 -25.74 3.52
N SER A 95 4.06 -24.72 3.40
CA SER A 95 5.46 -24.79 3.81
C SER A 95 5.78 -23.62 4.72
N PHE A 96 6.32 -23.89 5.90
CA PHE A 96 6.75 -22.88 6.85
C PHE A 96 8.27 -22.74 6.79
N SER A 97 8.73 -21.50 6.65
CA SER A 97 10.13 -21.14 6.86
C SER A 97 10.22 -20.63 8.29
N PRO A 98 10.88 -21.35 9.22
CA PRO A 98 11.19 -20.71 10.49
C PRO A 98 12.13 -19.54 10.21
N ALA A 99 12.08 -18.54 11.08
CA ALA A 99 13.02 -17.44 11.08
C ALA A 99 14.51 -17.89 11.19
N LEU A 100 14.78 -19.19 11.38
CA LEU A 100 16.09 -19.85 11.55
C LEU A 100 16.47 -20.86 10.44
N GLY A 101 15.77 -20.92 9.30
CA GLY A 101 16.26 -21.62 8.09
C GLY A 101 16.18 -23.15 8.04
N ILE A 102 15.40 -23.81 8.93
CA ILE A 102 15.20 -25.27 8.89
C ILE A 102 13.73 -25.56 8.58
N GLU A 103 13.42 -26.07 7.38
CA GLU A 103 12.06 -26.41 6.95
C GLU A 103 11.29 -27.25 8.00
N MET A 104 10.34 -26.66 8.72
CA MET A 104 9.48 -27.41 9.63
C MET A 104 8.30 -27.99 8.85
N ALA A 105 8.43 -29.29 8.55
CA ALA A 105 7.41 -30.23 8.10
C ALA A 105 6.66 -29.92 6.79
N ARG A 106 6.70 -30.88 5.86
CA ARG A 106 5.76 -30.98 4.74
C ARG A 106 4.59 -31.85 5.18
N LEU A 107 3.42 -31.25 5.38
CA LEU A 107 2.18 -32.01 5.53
C LEU A 107 1.76 -32.50 4.13
N LYS A 108 1.58 -33.82 3.99
CA LYS A 108 0.97 -34.46 2.83
C LYS A 108 -0.49 -34.77 3.15
#